data_AF-A0A2W6BHU4-F1
#
_entry.id   AF-A0A2W6BHU4-F1
#
_cell.length_a   1.000
_cell.length_b   1.000
_cell.length_c   1.000
_cell.angle_alpha   90.00
_cell.angle_beta   90.00
_cell.angle_gamma   90.00
#
_symmetry.space_group_name_H-M   'P 1'
#
loop_
_entity.id
_entity.type
_entity.pdbx_description
1 polymer ?
#
loop_
_entity_poly.entity_id
_entity_poly.type
_entity_poly.pdbx_seq_one_letter_code
_entity_poly.pdbx_strand_id
1 'polypeptide(L)'
;MEEYVELSRYRLFRRGEEAITLGEEPGEYTLSGPTDLGTVTAVDVVKQQLSTLVNTLNERFGADLTENDGLSFAQLEDHLAADPRLAAQARANDAEHYAVVFADALNDGLVDLVIRHQHLFGNLQDNAEFRRIVEEYIRPRVYARQREAGG
;
A
#
# COMPACT_ATOMS: atom_id res chain seq x y z
N MET A 1 -18.40 -21.48 20.01
CA MET A 1 -18.59 -21.25 18.57
C MET A 1 -19.33 -19.94 18.49
N GLU A 2 -18.61 -18.83 18.32
CA GLU A 2 -19.24 -17.51 18.21
C GLU A 2 -18.59 -16.78 17.03
N GLU A 3 -19.46 -16.57 16.06
CA GLU A 3 -19.32 -15.90 14.78
C GLU A 3 -19.27 -14.39 15.02
N TYR A 4 -18.20 -13.73 14.58
CA TYR A 4 -18.18 -12.27 14.43
C TYR A 4 -18.02 -11.95 12.95
N VAL A 5 -19.17 -11.96 12.26
CA VAL A 5 -19.38 -11.30 10.99
C VAL A 5 -19.88 -9.90 11.30
N GLU A 6 -19.14 -8.86 10.91
CA GLU A 6 -19.65 -7.49 10.85
C GLU A 6 -19.32 -6.92 9.46
N LEU A 7 -20.28 -7.09 8.56
CA LEU A 7 -20.29 -6.52 7.22
C LEU A 7 -20.89 -5.12 7.29
N SER A 8 -20.03 -4.09 7.29
CA SER A 8 -20.47 -2.69 7.31
C SER A 8 -20.38 -2.02 5.93
N ARG A 9 -21.52 -2.11 5.22
CA ARG A 9 -22.14 -1.29 4.15
C ARG A 9 -21.32 -0.24 3.34
N TYR A 10 -21.46 -0.37 2.01
CA TYR A 10 -21.17 0.58 0.93
C TYR A 10 -21.47 2.07 1.26
N ARG A 11 -20.53 2.98 0.97
CA ARG A 11 -20.79 4.43 0.84
C ARG A 11 -20.43 4.90 -0.57
N LEU A 12 -21.45 5.20 -1.36
CA LEU A 12 -21.32 5.86 -2.66
C LEU A 12 -21.11 7.36 -2.42
N PHE A 13 -19.92 7.90 -2.74
CA PHE A 13 -19.71 9.34 -2.80
C PHE A 13 -19.95 9.84 -4.23
N ARG A 14 -21.02 10.63 -4.37
CA ARG A 14 -21.38 11.39 -5.56
C ARG A 14 -20.33 12.48 -5.76
N ARG A 15 -19.58 12.46 -6.86
CA ARG A 15 -18.65 13.53 -7.24
C ARG A 15 -19.47 14.74 -7.69
N GLY A 16 -19.27 15.89 -7.07
CA GLY A 16 -19.78 17.17 -7.59
C GLY A 16 -19.08 17.50 -8.89
N GLU A 17 -19.86 17.91 -9.89
CA GLU A 17 -19.38 18.53 -11.12
C GLU A 17 -18.74 19.89 -10.79
N GLU A 18 -17.46 20.06 -11.13
CA GLU A 18 -16.91 21.39 -11.39
C GLU A 18 -16.34 21.37 -12.81
N ALA A 19 -16.99 22.15 -13.68
CA ALA A 19 -16.58 22.37 -15.05
C ALA A 19 -15.29 23.18 -15.06
N ILE A 20 -14.19 22.57 -15.52
CA ILE A 20 -12.98 23.32 -15.84
C ILE A 20 -13.25 24.03 -17.17
N THR A 21 -13.63 25.30 -17.07
CA THR A 21 -13.75 26.18 -18.25
C THR A 21 -12.33 26.56 -18.66
N LEU A 22 -11.92 26.14 -19.86
CA LEU A 22 -10.63 26.51 -20.44
C LEU A 22 -10.73 27.97 -20.94
N GLY A 23 -10.08 28.90 -20.25
CA GLY A 23 -9.93 30.27 -20.71
C GLY A 23 -8.84 30.36 -21.78
N GLU A 24 -9.20 30.79 -22.98
CA GLU A 24 -8.27 31.14 -24.07
C GLU A 24 -7.61 32.49 -23.77
N GLU A 25 -6.29 32.53 -23.54
CA GLU A 25 -5.45 33.72 -23.80
C GLU A 25 -3.99 33.26 -24.08
N PRO A 26 -3.32 33.76 -25.15
CA PRO A 26 -1.97 33.34 -25.52
C PRO A 26 -0.92 34.18 -24.78
N GLY A 27 -0.38 33.63 -23.68
CA GLY A 27 0.73 34.21 -22.93
C GLY A 27 1.89 33.22 -22.84
N GLU A 28 3.07 33.66 -23.26
CA GLU A 28 4.32 32.90 -23.26
C GLU A 28 4.74 32.53 -21.82
N TYR A 29 4.35 31.33 -21.37
CA TYR A 29 4.93 30.74 -20.16
C TYR A 29 6.25 30.08 -20.53
N THR A 30 7.33 30.86 -20.51
CA THR A 30 8.68 30.31 -20.37
C THR A 30 8.76 29.63 -19.00
N LEU A 31 8.39 28.36 -18.95
CA LEU A 31 8.81 27.48 -17.87
C LEU A 31 10.32 27.34 -18.01
N SER A 32 11.07 28.21 -17.33
CA SER A 32 12.47 27.97 -17.00
C SER A 32 12.55 26.58 -16.40
N GLY A 33 13.05 25.63 -17.17
CA GLY A 33 13.46 24.35 -16.65
C GLY A 33 14.71 24.54 -15.79
N PRO A 34 14.75 23.96 -14.59
CA PRO A 34 15.98 23.56 -13.98
C PRO A 34 16.05 22.03 -14.04
N THR A 35 16.88 21.58 -14.97
CA THR A 35 17.84 20.49 -14.83
C THR A 35 18.03 19.98 -13.39
N ASP A 36 17.17 19.09 -12.92
CA ASP A 36 17.41 18.27 -11.72
C ASP A 36 16.71 16.91 -11.79
N LEU A 37 16.59 16.36 -13.00
CA LEU A 37 16.20 14.97 -13.20
C LEU A 37 17.40 14.04 -12.90
N GLY A 38 17.86 14.07 -11.65
CA GLY A 38 18.55 12.94 -11.05
C GLY A 38 17.57 11.78 -11.05
N THR A 39 17.89 10.73 -11.79
CA THR A 39 17.17 9.45 -11.93
C THR A 39 16.25 9.13 -10.75
N VAL A 40 14.99 9.57 -10.81
CA VAL A 40 13.96 9.07 -9.89
C VAL A 40 13.81 7.60 -10.26
N THR A 41 14.29 6.72 -9.39
CA THR A 41 14.21 5.29 -9.66
C THR A 41 12.77 4.84 -9.49
N ALA A 42 12.37 3.74 -10.14
CA ALA A 42 11.04 3.16 -9.97
C ALA A 42 10.72 2.89 -8.48
N VAL A 43 11.75 2.57 -7.68
CA VAL A 43 11.64 2.38 -6.22
C VAL A 43 11.26 3.68 -5.51
N ASP A 44 11.83 4.81 -5.92
CA ASP A 44 11.52 6.12 -5.31
C ASP A 44 10.10 6.57 -5.64
N VAL A 45 9.61 6.29 -6.85
CA VAL A 45 8.21 6.55 -7.24
C VAL A 45 7.23 5.77 -6.38
N VAL A 46 7.48 4.46 -6.22
CA VAL A 46 6.60 3.59 -5.41
C VAL A 46 6.57 4.04 -3.95
N LYS A 47 7.73 4.40 -3.38
CA LYS A 47 7.78 4.94 -2.01
C LYS A 47 7.01 6.24 -1.86
N GLN A 48 7.11 7.16 -2.83
CA GLN A 48 6.36 8.42 -2.81
C GLN A 48 4.84 8.19 -2.92
N GLN A 49 4.40 7.26 -3.77
CA GLN A 49 2.99 6.90 -3.92
C GLN A 49 2.42 6.28 -2.63
N LEU A 50 3.13 5.34 -2.02
CA LEU A 50 2.73 4.72 -0.75
C LEU A 50 2.70 5.74 0.40
N SER A 51 3.67 6.64 0.47
CA SER A 51 3.70 7.73 1.46
C SER A 51 2.51 8.68 1.30
N THR A 52 2.13 8.98 0.05
CA THR A 52 0.97 9.82 -0.26
C THR A 52 -0.34 9.16 0.17
N LEU A 53 -0.47 7.84 -0.05
CA LEU A 53 -1.62 7.07 0.40
C LEU A 53 -1.74 7.06 1.93
N VAL A 54 -0.64 6.77 2.64
CA VAL A 54 -0.58 6.79 4.11
C VAL A 54 -1.02 8.15 4.66
N ASN A 55 -0.47 9.24 4.14
CA ASN A 55 -0.85 10.59 4.56
C ASN A 55 -2.34 10.87 4.31
N THR A 56 -2.85 10.50 3.14
CA THR A 56 -4.27 10.69 2.80
C THR A 56 -5.20 9.93 3.75
N LEU A 57 -4.84 8.71 4.13
CA LEU A 57 -5.61 7.89 5.06
C LEU A 57 -5.58 8.46 6.48
N ASN A 58 -4.41 8.91 6.94
CA ASN A 58 -4.25 9.53 8.24
C ASN A 58 -5.05 10.84 8.34
N GLU A 59 -4.97 11.71 7.33
CA GLU A 59 -5.69 12.99 7.30
C GLU A 59 -7.22 12.81 7.24
N ARG A 60 -7.71 11.85 6.45
CA ARG A 60 -9.16 11.67 6.24
C ARG A 60 -9.83 10.87 7.35
N PHE A 61 -9.13 9.91 7.93
CA PHE A 61 -9.72 8.94 8.86
C PHE A 61 -9.11 8.98 10.26
N GLY A 62 -8.11 9.85 10.50
CA GLY A 62 -7.37 9.88 11.76
C GLY A 62 -6.62 8.57 12.02
N ALA A 63 -6.26 7.85 10.96
CA ALA A 63 -5.47 6.64 11.09
C ALA A 63 -4.06 7.04 11.56
N ASP A 64 -3.43 6.22 12.41
CA ASP A 64 -2.07 6.44 12.91
C ASP A 64 -1.10 5.55 12.13
N LEU A 65 -1.20 5.58 10.80
CA LEU A 65 -0.40 4.74 9.92
C LEU A 65 1.00 5.32 9.77
N THR A 66 1.98 4.44 9.81
CA THR A 66 3.41 4.72 9.69
C THR A 66 3.95 4.32 8.32
N GLU A 67 5.21 4.65 8.02
CA GLU A 67 5.89 4.18 6.81
C GLU A 67 5.91 2.64 6.72
N ASN A 68 5.96 1.95 7.86
CA ASN A 68 5.92 0.49 7.91
C ASN A 68 4.56 -0.08 7.48
N ASP A 69 3.47 0.65 7.71
CA ASP A 69 2.14 0.29 7.20
C ASP A 69 2.07 0.48 5.68
N GLY A 70 2.81 1.47 5.15
CA GLY A 70 3.06 1.62 3.71
C GLY A 70 3.64 0.36 3.05
N LEU A 71 4.58 -0.33 3.73
CA LEU A 71 5.15 -1.59 3.24
C LEU A 71 4.13 -2.72 3.20
N SER A 72 3.14 -2.72 4.10
CA SER A 72 2.07 -3.72 4.09
C SER A 72 1.15 -3.54 2.88
N PHE A 73 0.89 -2.30 2.47
CA PHE A 73 0.16 -2.01 1.23
C PHE A 73 0.95 -2.43 -0.02
N ALA A 74 2.27 -2.24 -0.03
CA ALA A 74 3.12 -2.73 -1.12
C ALA A 74 3.04 -4.26 -1.27
N GLN A 75 3.09 -4.98 -0.15
CA GLN A 75 2.95 -6.44 -0.16
C GLN A 75 1.57 -6.91 -0.62
N LEU A 76 0.51 -6.16 -0.27
CA LEU A 76 -0.83 -6.43 -0.76
C LEU A 76 -0.94 -6.20 -2.27
N GLU A 77 -0.34 -5.11 -2.77
CA GLU A 77 -0.27 -4.81 -4.21
C GLU A 77 0.47 -5.91 -4.97
N ASP A 78 1.67 -6.30 -4.52
CA ASP A 78 2.44 -7.40 -5.13
C ASP A 78 1.64 -8.70 -5.17
N HIS A 79 0.91 -8.99 -4.09
CA HIS A 79 0.07 -10.18 -4.00
C HIS A 79 -1.08 -10.15 -5.02
N LEU A 80 -1.77 -9.02 -5.16
CA LEU A 80 -2.86 -8.85 -6.12
C LEU A 80 -2.35 -8.83 -7.56
N ALA A 81 -1.20 -8.18 -7.82
CA ALA A 81 -0.57 -8.14 -9.13
C ALA A 81 -0.13 -9.53 -9.63
N ALA A 82 0.15 -10.45 -8.71
CA ALA A 82 0.46 -11.84 -9.02
C ALA A 82 -0.78 -12.70 -9.30
N ASP A 83 -2.01 -12.21 -9.09
CA ASP A 83 -3.23 -12.99 -9.33
C ASP A 83 -3.51 -13.15 -10.84
N PRO A 84 -3.44 -14.38 -11.40
CA PRO A 84 -3.69 -14.61 -12.81
C PRO A 84 -5.12 -14.28 -13.24
N ARG A 85 -6.10 -14.29 -12.32
CA ARG A 85 -7.49 -13.91 -12.58
C ARG A 85 -7.56 -12.41 -12.87
N LEU A 86 -6.92 -11.59 -12.04
CA LEU A 86 -6.85 -10.14 -12.25
C LEU A 86 -6.11 -9.81 -13.55
N ALA A 87 -4.99 -10.49 -13.83
CA ALA A 87 -4.26 -10.31 -15.07
C ALA A 87 -5.09 -10.65 -16.32
N ALA A 88 -5.92 -11.71 -16.26
CA ALA A 88 -6.82 -12.06 -17.35
C ALA A 88 -7.94 -11.02 -17.54
N GLN A 89 -8.54 -10.57 -16.44
CA GLN A 89 -9.61 -9.56 -16.48
C GLN A 89 -9.11 -8.20 -16.96
N ALA A 90 -7.92 -7.77 -16.55
CA ALA A 90 -7.29 -6.53 -17.01
C ALA A 90 -7.02 -6.52 -18.52
N ARG A 91 -6.79 -7.68 -19.15
CA ARG A 91 -6.60 -7.80 -20.60
C ARG A 91 -7.91 -7.83 -21.38
N ALA A 92 -8.98 -8.31 -20.76
CA ALA A 92 -10.26 -8.56 -21.41
C ALA A 92 -11.28 -7.41 -21.27
N ASN A 93 -11.08 -6.51 -20.31
CA ASN A 93 -12.06 -5.51 -19.92
C ASN A 93 -11.47 -4.10 -19.84
N ASP A 94 -12.34 -3.09 -19.86
CA ASP A 94 -11.98 -1.73 -19.48
C ASP A 94 -11.82 -1.58 -17.95
N ALA A 95 -11.37 -0.41 -17.52
CA ALA A 95 -11.10 -0.13 -16.11
C ALA A 95 -12.36 -0.21 -15.23
N GLU A 96 -13.55 0.09 -15.76
CA GLU A 96 -14.80 0.09 -14.98
C GLU A 96 -15.23 -1.34 -14.66
N HIS A 97 -15.21 -2.22 -15.66
CA HIS A 97 -15.52 -3.64 -15.47
C HIS A 97 -14.43 -4.35 -14.65
N TYR A 98 -13.16 -3.97 -14.82
CA TYR A 98 -12.07 -4.48 -13.99
C TYR A 98 -12.23 -4.11 -12.50
N ALA A 99 -12.74 -2.91 -12.19
CA ALA A 99 -12.92 -2.47 -10.81
C ALA A 99 -13.86 -3.39 -10.01
N VAL A 100 -14.86 -4.01 -10.67
CA VAL A 100 -15.79 -4.94 -10.03
C VAL A 100 -15.06 -6.17 -9.51
N VAL A 101 -14.27 -6.82 -10.37
CA VAL A 101 -13.51 -8.03 -10.00
C VAL A 101 -12.33 -7.73 -9.07
N PHE A 102 -11.78 -6.51 -9.15
CA PHE A 102 -10.71 -6.06 -8.27
C PHE A 102 -11.19 -5.95 -6.81
N ALA A 103 -12.41 -5.48 -6.56
CA ALA A 103 -12.94 -5.35 -5.21
C ALA A 103 -13.00 -6.69 -4.46
N ASP A 104 -13.44 -7.74 -5.14
CA ASP A 104 -13.48 -9.09 -4.58
C ASP A 104 -12.06 -9.63 -4.32
N ALA A 105 -11.17 -9.47 -5.30
CA ALA A 105 -9.77 -9.91 -5.16
C ALA A 105 -9.03 -9.17 -4.03
N LEU A 106 -9.31 -7.87 -3.84
CA LEU A 106 -8.76 -7.09 -2.74
C LEU A 106 -9.16 -7.66 -1.38
N ASN A 107 -10.44 -8.03 -1.22
CA ASN A 107 -10.92 -8.63 0.01
C ASN A 107 -10.24 -9.98 0.29
N ASP A 108 -10.17 -10.85 -0.72
CA ASP A 108 -9.45 -12.12 -0.62
C ASP A 108 -7.98 -11.91 -0.25
N GLY A 109 -7.31 -10.97 -0.92
CA GLY A 109 -5.90 -10.66 -0.67
C GLY A 109 -5.64 -10.11 0.74
N LEU A 110 -6.55 -9.33 1.29
CA LEU A 110 -6.49 -8.85 2.68
C LEU A 110 -6.60 -10.01 3.68
N VAL A 111 -7.55 -10.93 3.46
CA VAL A 111 -7.72 -12.12 4.30
C VAL A 111 -6.45 -12.99 4.24
N ASP A 112 -5.93 -13.24 3.04
CA ASP A 112 -4.73 -14.03 2.84
C ASP A 112 -3.50 -13.40 3.50
N LEU A 113 -3.35 -12.08 3.45
CA LEU A 113 -2.27 -11.36 4.13
C LEU A 113 -2.34 -11.58 5.64
N VAL A 114 -3.54 -11.46 6.23
CA VAL A 114 -3.76 -11.69 7.66
C VAL A 114 -3.45 -13.14 8.06
N ILE A 115 -3.87 -14.12 7.25
CA ILE A 115 -3.57 -15.55 7.49
C ILE A 115 -2.07 -15.80 7.41
N ARG A 116 -1.37 -15.26 6.40
CA ARG A 116 0.09 -15.39 6.27
C ARG A 116 0.82 -14.78 7.45
N HIS A 117 0.41 -13.60 7.92
CA HIS A 117 0.96 -12.99 9.13
C HIS A 117 0.74 -13.86 10.37
N GLN A 118 -0.47 -14.36 10.59
CA GLN A 118 -0.75 -15.26 11.71
C GLN A 118 0.11 -16.52 11.67
N HIS A 119 0.30 -17.13 10.50
CA HIS A 119 1.16 -18.30 10.34
C HIS A 119 2.64 -17.98 10.62
N LEU A 120 3.14 -16.82 10.15
CA LEU A 120 4.51 -16.38 10.45
C LEU A 120 4.72 -16.19 11.96
N PHE A 121 3.80 -15.51 12.65
CA PHE A 121 3.88 -15.31 14.09
C PHE A 121 3.71 -16.61 14.88
N GLY A 122 2.84 -17.50 14.42
CA GLY A 122 2.70 -18.85 14.98
C GLY A 122 4.02 -19.62 14.91
N ASN A 123 4.72 -19.60 13.77
CA ASN A 123 6.03 -20.22 13.64
C ASN A 123 7.08 -19.60 14.58
N LEU A 124 7.07 -18.29 14.78
CA LEU A 124 7.95 -17.63 15.77
C LEU A 124 7.67 -18.08 17.20
N GLN A 125 6.43 -18.35 17.54
CA GLN A 125 6.03 -18.79 18.88
C GLN A 125 6.37 -20.27 19.10
N ASP A 126 5.96 -21.12 18.17
CA ASP A 126 5.88 -22.55 18.37
C ASP A 126 7.15 -23.29 17.91
N ASN A 127 7.95 -22.70 17.02
CA ASN A 127 9.21 -23.27 16.54
C ASN A 127 10.43 -22.55 17.14
N ALA A 128 11.06 -23.19 18.12
CA ALA A 128 12.22 -22.64 18.82
C ALA A 128 13.45 -22.41 17.92
N GLU A 129 13.67 -23.26 16.92
CA GLU A 129 14.77 -23.11 15.97
C GLU A 129 14.54 -21.90 15.05
N PHE A 130 13.32 -21.80 14.50
CA PHE A 130 12.90 -20.65 13.69
C PHE A 130 13.08 -19.34 14.46
N ARG A 131 12.58 -19.29 15.71
CA ARG A 131 12.75 -18.14 16.59
C ARG A 131 14.21 -17.79 16.83
N ARG A 132 15.06 -18.79 17.10
CA ARG A 132 16.49 -18.58 17.37
C ARG A 132 17.19 -17.90 16.19
N ILE A 133 16.91 -18.36 14.97
CA ILE A 133 17.48 -17.79 13.74
C ILE A 133 17.05 -16.33 13.56
N VAL A 134 15.76 -16.05 13.76
CA VAL A 134 15.22 -14.69 13.65
C VAL A 134 15.82 -13.77 14.73
N GLU A 135 15.95 -14.26 15.96
CA GLU A 135 16.56 -13.52 17.07
C GLU A 135 18.03 -13.19 16.80
N GLU A 136 18.82 -14.16 16.32
CA GLU A 136 20.22 -13.93 15.93
C GLU A 136 20.36 -12.87 14.83
N TYR A 137 19.41 -12.83 13.89
CA TYR A 137 19.40 -11.84 12.82
C TYR A 137 19.01 -10.42 13.30
N ILE A 138 17.97 -10.30 14.12
CA ILE A 138 17.38 -9.00 14.49
C ILE A 138 18.13 -8.34 15.65
N ARG A 139 18.61 -9.10 16.64
CA ARG A 139 19.27 -8.59 17.87
C ARG A 139 20.40 -7.59 17.62
N PRO A 140 21.43 -7.86 16.78
CA PRO A 140 22.52 -6.91 16.58
C PRO A 140 22.04 -5.61 15.89
N ARG A 141 21.04 -5.70 15.01
CA ARG A 141 20.48 -4.54 14.29
C ARG A 141 19.71 -3.62 15.23
N VAL A 142 18.88 -4.20 16.10
CA VAL A 142 18.16 -3.45 17.14
C VAL A 142 19.13 -2.77 18.08
N TYR A 143 20.16 -3.49 18.55
CA TYR A 143 21.19 -2.94 19.42
C TYR A 143 21.94 -1.76 18.76
N ALA A 144 22.34 -1.89 17.49
CA ALA A 144 23.01 -0.81 16.76
C ALA A 144 22.14 0.44 16.63
N ARG A 145 20.87 0.29 16.22
CA ARG A 145 19.93 1.42 16.09
C ARG A 145 19.70 2.14 17.42
N GLN A 146 19.57 1.39 18.51
CA GLN A 146 19.39 2.00 19.85
C GLN A 146 20.64 2.74 20.31
N ARG A 147 21.84 2.27 19.92
CA ARG A 147 23.12 2.93 20.22
C ARG A 147 23.34 4.19 19.40
N GLU A 148 22.91 4.21 18.15
CA GLU A 148 22.96 5.38 17.26
C GLU A 148 21.95 6.45 17.68
N ALA A 149 20.76 6.06 18.13
CA ALA A 149 19.73 7.00 18.61
C ALA A 149 20.03 7.62 19.99
N GLY A 150 20.96 7.05 20.75
CA GLY A 150 21.38 7.55 22.06
C GLY A 150 22.70 8.34 22.05
N GLY A 151 23.24 8.66 20.85
CA GLY A 151 24.48 9.40 20.64
C GLY A 151 24.26 10.79 20.08
#